data_AF-A0A2E7TQW2-F1
#
_entry.id   AF-A0A2E7TQW2-F1
#
_cell.length_a   1.000
_cell.length_b   1.000
_cell.length_c   1.000
_cell.angle_alpha   90.00
_cell.angle_beta   90.00
_cell.angle_gamma   90.00
#
_symmetry.space_group_name_H-M   'P 1'
#
loop_
_entity.id
_entity.type
_entity.pdbx_description
1 polymer ?
#
loop_
_entity_poly.entity_id
_entity_poly.type
_entity_poly.pdbx_seq_one_letter_code
_entity_poly.pdbx_strand_id
1 'polypeptide(L)'
;MLTFAQYEQKFVKKDFDGDGFSEELEINYYLGKIQFAILTYEKGTKKCTLDIKAQKKHPSLINTIPLCDDLLKQDFNEITQFVDSVIFNIPASKNLDLTLGWLLDAYSSKKLLKEHSFFTSYSKFKPKIKKGQYSSPSPHRLLVKGKLIKKINQLHEKCDTTLKSWITFDANRLNRARQITEYELNPSWPQFIDSLGSVELYKTGHSVFIENDTAHQVLFVSDGVLYENLQKLEWESIQQVGRYKNFYLILTHPYPGIENKLFLIDPLKGFVFEFKKDVLYDFENYFLNIESFDVMEDELFLFIRKSPDFDYKIKEKRISLLLVSKSVNSINIK
;
A
#
# COMPACT_ATOMS: atom_id res chain seq x y z
N MET A 1 13.45 -21.19 -27.88
CA MET A 1 13.58 -19.78 -27.45
C MET A 1 12.26 -19.11 -27.80
N LEU A 2 11.36 -18.92 -26.83
CA LEU A 2 10.05 -18.31 -27.07
C LEU A 2 10.22 -16.79 -27.10
N THR A 3 10.18 -16.20 -28.28
CA THR A 3 10.02 -14.76 -28.46
C THR A 3 8.65 -14.36 -27.96
N PHE A 4 8.55 -13.87 -26.72
CA PHE A 4 7.36 -13.17 -26.28
C PHE A 4 7.24 -11.89 -27.11
N ALA A 5 6.20 -11.78 -27.92
CA ALA A 5 5.90 -10.53 -28.62
C ALA A 5 5.80 -9.41 -27.58
N GLN A 6 6.49 -8.29 -27.82
CA GLN A 6 6.52 -7.17 -26.88
C GLN A 6 5.11 -6.58 -26.67
N TYR A 7 4.29 -6.63 -27.71
CA TYR A 7 2.88 -6.29 -27.73
C TYR A 7 2.10 -7.42 -28.39
N GLU A 8 0.98 -7.81 -27.79
CA GLU A 8 0.08 -8.83 -28.33
C GLU A 8 -1.36 -8.35 -28.13
N GLN A 9 -2.23 -8.65 -29.09
CA GLN A 9 -3.65 -8.35 -29.03
C GLN A 9 -4.45 -9.63 -29.15
N LYS A 10 -5.46 -9.79 -28.28
CA LYS A 10 -6.42 -10.89 -28.34
C LYS A 10 -7.82 -10.33 -28.46
N PHE A 11 -8.58 -10.85 -29.42
CA PHE A 11 -9.98 -10.50 -29.62
C PHE A 11 -10.85 -11.67 -29.18
N VAL A 12 -11.89 -11.38 -28.41
CA VAL A 12 -12.94 -12.34 -28.10
C VAL A 12 -14.26 -11.76 -28.58
N LYS A 13 -14.88 -12.43 -29.56
CA LYS A 13 -16.20 -12.09 -30.10
C LYS A 13 -17.18 -13.17 -29.73
N LYS A 14 -18.20 -12.83 -28.97
CA LYS A 14 -19.24 -13.75 -28.52
C LYS A 14 -20.42 -12.93 -28.02
N ASP A 15 -21.61 -13.46 -28.22
CA ASP A 15 -22.81 -13.04 -27.51
C ASP A 15 -22.68 -13.43 -26.02
N PHE A 16 -22.35 -12.46 -25.17
CA PHE A 16 -22.06 -12.68 -23.76
C PHE A 16 -23.33 -12.74 -22.90
N ASP A 17 -24.42 -12.10 -23.33
CA ASP A 17 -25.69 -11.98 -22.58
C ASP A 17 -26.90 -12.66 -23.25
N GLY A 18 -26.67 -13.29 -24.41
CA GLY A 18 -27.66 -14.10 -25.12
C GLY A 18 -28.69 -13.29 -25.91
N ASP A 19 -28.42 -12.02 -26.21
CA ASP A 19 -29.37 -11.12 -26.89
C ASP A 19 -29.40 -11.28 -28.43
N GLY A 20 -28.55 -12.16 -28.97
CA GLY A 20 -28.43 -12.43 -30.39
C GLY A 20 -27.46 -11.51 -31.14
N PHE A 21 -26.80 -10.57 -30.45
CA PHE A 21 -25.72 -9.73 -30.97
C PHE A 21 -24.39 -10.16 -30.35
N SER A 22 -23.28 -9.92 -31.07
CA SER A 22 -21.96 -10.26 -30.54
C SER A 22 -21.29 -9.03 -29.93
N GLU A 23 -20.90 -9.14 -28.67
CA GLU A 23 -19.96 -8.22 -28.04
C GLU A 23 -18.54 -8.53 -28.49
N GLU A 24 -17.67 -7.52 -28.38
CA GLU A 24 -16.25 -7.64 -28.67
C GLU A 24 -15.42 -7.19 -27.47
N LEU A 25 -14.55 -8.07 -26.99
CA LEU A 25 -13.54 -7.76 -25.99
C LEU A 25 -12.15 -7.80 -26.65
N GLU A 26 -11.53 -6.63 -26.78
CA GLU A 26 -10.14 -6.47 -27.22
C GLU A 26 -9.23 -6.40 -26.00
N ILE A 27 -8.24 -7.29 -25.92
CA ILE A 27 -7.31 -7.38 -24.79
C ILE A 27 -5.91 -7.06 -25.31
N ASN A 28 -5.31 -6.01 -24.75
CA ASN A 28 -3.98 -5.55 -25.13
C ASN A 28 -2.96 -5.99 -24.08
N TYR A 29 -1.96 -6.75 -24.52
CA TYR A 29 -0.88 -7.27 -23.69
C TYR A 29 0.42 -6.51 -23.95
N TYR A 30 1.25 -6.42 -22.91
CA TYR A 30 2.63 -5.98 -23.00
C TYR A 30 3.52 -6.85 -22.13
N LEU A 31 4.55 -7.46 -22.72
CA LEU A 31 5.43 -8.42 -22.04
C LEU A 31 4.64 -9.51 -21.30
N GLY A 32 3.62 -10.07 -21.96
CA GLY A 32 2.77 -11.13 -21.40
C GLY A 32 1.80 -10.73 -20.29
N LYS A 33 1.68 -9.42 -19.97
CA LYS A 33 0.72 -8.90 -18.98
C LYS A 33 -0.34 -8.05 -19.66
N ILE A 34 -1.60 -8.19 -19.26
CA ILE A 34 -2.69 -7.33 -19.75
C ILE A 34 -2.41 -5.89 -19.32
N GLN A 35 -2.35 -4.97 -20.28
CA GLN A 35 -2.27 -3.53 -20.00
C GLN A 35 -3.65 -2.92 -19.84
N PHE A 36 -4.51 -3.12 -20.83
CA PHE A 36 -5.87 -2.62 -20.83
C PHE A 36 -6.74 -3.54 -21.68
N ALA A 37 -8.05 -3.42 -21.51
CA ALA A 37 -9.02 -4.07 -22.37
C ALA A 37 -10.10 -3.08 -22.80
N ILE A 38 -10.61 -3.25 -24.02
CA ILE A 38 -11.71 -2.47 -24.57
C ILE A 38 -12.87 -3.41 -24.80
N LEU A 39 -13.95 -3.21 -24.05
CA LEU A 39 -15.22 -3.89 -24.26
C LEU A 39 -16.09 -3.01 -25.16
N THR A 40 -16.56 -3.57 -26.27
CA THR A 40 -17.57 -2.99 -27.14
C THR A 40 -18.86 -3.81 -26.99
N TYR A 41 -19.96 -3.15 -26.63
CA TYR A 41 -21.24 -3.78 -26.28
C TYR A 41 -22.43 -2.94 -26.74
N GLU A 42 -23.65 -3.45 -26.54
CA GLU A 42 -24.89 -2.79 -26.98
C GLU A 42 -24.86 -2.53 -28.48
N LYS A 43 -24.71 -3.61 -29.27
CA LYS A 43 -24.66 -3.59 -30.75
C LYS A 43 -23.58 -2.67 -31.32
N GLY A 44 -22.47 -2.51 -30.61
CA GLY A 44 -21.34 -1.70 -31.04
C GLY A 44 -21.44 -0.20 -30.71
N THR A 45 -22.52 0.22 -30.06
CA THR A 45 -22.75 1.65 -29.76
C THR A 45 -21.99 2.12 -28.53
N LYS A 46 -21.66 1.21 -27.60
CA LYS A 46 -20.96 1.54 -26.37
C LYS A 46 -19.58 0.92 -26.30
N LYS A 47 -18.65 1.65 -25.68
CA LYS A 47 -17.28 1.22 -25.40
C LYS A 47 -16.93 1.47 -23.95
N CYS A 48 -16.29 0.49 -23.33
CA CYS A 48 -15.71 0.62 -21.99
C CYS A 48 -14.24 0.23 -22.02
N THR A 49 -13.37 1.11 -21.51
CA THR A 49 -11.94 0.82 -21.38
C THR A 49 -11.61 0.46 -19.93
N LEU A 50 -11.06 -0.73 -19.74
CA LEU A 50 -10.58 -1.24 -18.46
C LEU A 50 -9.07 -1.03 -18.41
N ASP A 51 -8.61 0.01 -17.72
CA ASP A 51 -7.18 0.26 -17.52
C ASP A 51 -6.66 -0.62 -16.38
N ILE A 52 -6.00 -1.72 -16.75
CA ILE A 52 -5.62 -2.82 -15.84
C ILE A 52 -4.20 -2.64 -15.32
N LYS A 53 -3.34 -1.97 -16.11
CA LYS A 53 -1.94 -1.78 -15.78
C LYS A 53 -1.80 -0.83 -14.60
N ALA A 54 -1.11 -1.27 -13.57
CA ALA A 54 -0.65 -0.35 -12.53
C ALA A 54 0.27 0.72 -13.17
N GLN A 55 0.06 1.99 -12.82
CA GLN A 55 0.90 3.07 -13.32
C GLN A 55 2.34 2.87 -12.83
N LYS A 56 3.29 2.71 -13.76
CA LYS A 56 4.70 2.44 -13.42
C LYS A 56 5.36 3.55 -12.60
N LYS A 57 4.84 4.78 -12.69
CA LYS A 57 5.35 5.94 -11.92
C LYS A 57 5.03 5.81 -10.42
N HIS A 58 4.02 5.02 -10.08
CA HIS A 58 3.36 5.02 -8.78
C HIS A 58 3.15 3.58 -8.28
N PRO A 59 4.25 2.88 -7.92
CA PRO A 59 4.17 1.51 -7.44
C PRO A 59 3.35 1.44 -6.14
N SER A 60 2.23 0.72 -6.19
CA SER A 60 1.28 0.56 -5.08
C SER A 60 0.83 -0.90 -4.97
N LEU A 61 0.56 -1.36 -3.74
CA LEU A 61 0.02 -2.68 -3.43
C LEU A 61 -1.42 -2.83 -3.94
N ILE A 62 -2.13 -1.71 -4.13
CA ILE A 62 -3.45 -1.68 -4.73
C ILE A 62 -3.43 -1.03 -6.12
N ASN A 63 -4.33 -1.45 -6.99
CA ASN A 63 -4.63 -0.74 -8.24
C ASN A 63 -6.15 -0.65 -8.41
N THR A 64 -6.63 0.50 -8.87
CA THR A 64 -8.04 0.69 -9.26
C THR A 64 -8.22 0.43 -10.75
N ILE A 65 -9.23 -0.34 -11.11
CA ILE A 65 -9.60 -0.63 -12.49
C ILE A 65 -11.03 -0.15 -12.67
N PRO A 66 -11.24 0.95 -13.42
CA PRO A 66 -12.56 1.55 -13.59
C PRO A 66 -13.52 0.54 -14.21
N LEU A 67 -14.76 0.54 -13.71
CA LEU A 67 -15.87 -0.15 -14.36
C LEU A 67 -16.85 0.90 -14.82
N CYS A 68 -17.16 0.92 -16.13
CA CYS A 68 -18.09 1.90 -16.68
C CYS A 68 -19.46 1.79 -16.00
N ASP A 69 -20.05 2.93 -15.64
CA ASP A 69 -21.24 2.95 -14.78
C ASP A 69 -22.43 2.22 -15.38
N ASP A 70 -22.52 2.13 -16.71
CA ASP A 70 -23.55 1.37 -17.42
C ASP A 70 -23.46 -0.13 -17.13
N LEU A 71 -22.25 -0.71 -17.07
CA LEU A 71 -22.03 -2.14 -16.77
C LEU A 71 -22.44 -2.53 -15.34
N LEU A 72 -22.89 -1.56 -14.54
CA LEU A 72 -23.42 -1.76 -13.19
C LEU A 72 -24.92 -2.06 -13.17
N LYS A 73 -25.60 -1.87 -14.30
CA LYS A 73 -27.02 -2.19 -14.45
C LYS A 73 -27.20 -3.70 -14.51
N GLN A 74 -28.33 -4.17 -13.99
CA GLN A 74 -28.63 -5.59 -13.90
C GLN A 74 -28.61 -6.29 -15.27
N ASP A 75 -29.03 -5.56 -16.31
CA ASP A 75 -29.07 -6.04 -17.69
C ASP A 75 -27.69 -6.42 -18.24
N PHE A 76 -26.60 -5.90 -17.67
CA PHE A 76 -25.22 -6.19 -18.11
C PHE A 76 -24.45 -7.09 -17.14
N ASN A 77 -25.14 -7.80 -16.25
CA ASN A 77 -24.50 -8.71 -15.30
C ASN A 77 -23.70 -9.83 -15.98
N GLU A 78 -24.26 -10.43 -17.04
CA GLU A 78 -23.61 -11.54 -17.76
C GLU A 78 -22.35 -11.06 -18.48
N ILE A 79 -22.42 -9.93 -19.20
CA ILE A 79 -21.27 -9.25 -19.78
C ILE A 79 -20.20 -8.98 -18.73
N THR A 80 -20.59 -8.43 -17.57
CA THR A 80 -19.66 -8.11 -16.49
C THR A 80 -18.98 -9.36 -15.95
N GLN A 81 -19.71 -10.44 -15.71
CA GLN A 81 -19.15 -11.72 -15.24
C GLN A 81 -18.20 -12.33 -16.28
N PHE A 82 -18.54 -12.22 -17.56
CA PHE A 82 -17.68 -12.70 -18.63
C PHE A 82 -16.35 -11.95 -18.68
N VAL A 83 -16.41 -10.61 -18.78
CA VAL A 83 -15.24 -9.72 -18.74
C VAL A 83 -14.39 -10.04 -17.51
N ASP A 84 -15.05 -10.25 -16.38
CA ASP A 84 -14.40 -10.57 -15.13
C ASP A 84 -13.57 -11.87 -15.19
N SER A 85 -14.14 -12.92 -15.79
CA SER A 85 -13.49 -14.23 -15.95
C SER A 85 -12.30 -14.22 -16.92
N VAL A 86 -12.29 -13.30 -17.89
CA VAL A 86 -11.25 -13.22 -18.92
C VAL A 86 -10.11 -12.30 -18.52
N ILE A 87 -10.44 -11.18 -17.88
CA ILE A 87 -9.49 -10.12 -17.56
C ILE A 87 -8.73 -10.41 -16.26
N PHE A 88 -9.41 -10.94 -15.25
CA PHE A 88 -8.81 -11.08 -13.93
C PHE A 88 -8.36 -12.51 -13.65
N ASN A 89 -7.05 -12.74 -13.66
CA ASN A 89 -6.44 -13.94 -13.09
C ASN A 89 -6.28 -13.85 -11.55
N ILE A 90 -7.09 -13.01 -10.90
CA ILE A 90 -7.03 -12.71 -9.47
C ILE A 90 -8.43 -13.00 -8.90
N PRO A 91 -8.56 -13.82 -7.85
CA PRO A 91 -9.87 -14.22 -7.33
C PRO A 91 -10.64 -13.03 -6.77
N ALA A 92 -11.94 -12.97 -7.05
CA ALA A 92 -12.85 -12.10 -6.34
C ALA A 92 -12.96 -12.56 -4.89
N SER A 93 -12.70 -11.66 -3.94
CA SER A 93 -12.97 -11.93 -2.53
C SER A 93 -14.28 -11.26 -2.11
N LYS A 94 -15.03 -11.92 -1.23
CA LYS A 94 -16.12 -11.29 -0.47
C LYS A 94 -15.63 -10.70 0.85
N ASN A 95 -14.48 -11.16 1.32
CA ASN A 95 -13.91 -10.82 2.62
C ASN A 95 -12.73 -9.86 2.45
N LEU A 96 -12.74 -8.80 3.26
CA LEU A 96 -11.64 -7.86 3.36
C LEU A 96 -10.60 -8.41 4.35
N ASP A 97 -9.40 -8.74 3.89
CA ASP A 97 -8.32 -9.12 4.80
C ASP A 97 -7.86 -7.92 5.64
N LEU A 98 -7.13 -8.18 6.73
CA LEU A 98 -6.71 -7.10 7.64
C LEU A 98 -5.76 -6.10 6.98
N THR A 99 -4.90 -6.56 6.08
CA THR A 99 -3.88 -5.74 5.40
C THR A 99 -4.53 -4.82 4.38
N LEU A 100 -5.36 -5.36 3.48
CA LEU A 100 -6.12 -4.52 2.54
C LEU A 100 -7.10 -3.62 3.30
N GLY A 101 -7.73 -4.11 4.37
CA GLY A 101 -8.62 -3.30 5.20
C GLY A 101 -7.90 -2.10 5.81
N TRP A 102 -6.70 -2.30 6.35
CA TRP A 102 -5.85 -1.23 6.85
C TRP A 102 -5.53 -0.22 5.74
N LEU A 103 -5.11 -0.69 4.56
CA LEU A 103 -4.78 0.17 3.42
C LEU A 103 -5.97 1.03 3.01
N LEU A 104 -7.14 0.43 2.82
CA LEU A 104 -8.34 1.15 2.41
C LEU A 104 -8.77 2.18 3.45
N ASP A 105 -8.69 1.84 4.75
CA ASP A 105 -9.00 2.80 5.80
C ASP A 105 -8.02 3.99 5.77
N ALA A 106 -6.72 3.72 5.62
CA ALA A 106 -5.69 4.76 5.56
C ALA A 106 -5.84 5.67 4.33
N TYR A 107 -6.07 5.09 3.14
CA TYR A 107 -6.42 5.83 1.92
C TYR A 107 -7.67 6.70 2.10
N SER A 108 -8.68 6.17 2.79
CA SER A 108 -9.94 6.88 3.01
C SER A 108 -9.80 8.09 3.94
N SER A 109 -8.77 8.12 4.78
CA SER A 109 -8.70 9.01 5.93
C SER A 109 -7.48 9.91 5.95
N LYS A 110 -6.47 9.67 5.10
CA LYS A 110 -5.26 10.47 5.01
C LYS A 110 -5.59 11.97 4.86
N LYS A 111 -4.96 12.78 5.70
CA LYS A 111 -5.10 14.24 5.74
C LYS A 111 -3.74 14.89 6.06
N LEU A 112 -3.49 16.04 5.44
CA LEU A 112 -2.33 16.88 5.75
C LEU A 112 -2.56 17.69 7.03
N LEU A 113 -1.48 17.93 7.78
CA LEU A 113 -1.43 18.74 8.99
C LEU A 113 -0.54 19.96 8.72
N LYS A 114 -1.14 21.08 8.29
CA LYS A 114 -0.38 22.27 7.88
C LYS A 114 0.46 22.87 9.01
N GLU A 115 -0.12 22.99 10.21
CA GLU A 115 0.47 23.74 11.33
C GLU A 115 0.91 22.86 12.51
N HIS A 116 1.02 21.55 12.33
CA HIS A 116 1.42 20.66 13.44
C HIS A 116 2.94 20.66 13.64
N SER A 117 3.41 20.73 14.88
CA SER A 117 4.85 20.87 15.17
C SER A 117 5.68 19.67 14.73
N PHE A 118 5.12 18.45 14.77
CA PHE A 118 5.88 17.22 14.54
C PHE A 118 5.52 16.46 13.27
N PHE A 119 4.32 16.65 12.73
CA PHE A 119 3.74 15.75 11.73
C PHE A 119 3.27 16.49 10.49
N THR A 120 3.55 15.93 9.32
CA THR A 120 3.09 16.49 8.03
C THR A 120 1.72 15.96 7.66
N SER A 121 1.40 14.73 8.07
CA SER A 121 0.14 14.08 7.75
C SER A 121 -0.26 13.08 8.83
N TYR A 122 -1.54 12.72 8.82
CA TYR A 122 -2.02 11.55 9.54
C TYR A 122 -3.01 10.75 8.68
N SER A 123 -3.13 9.47 9.00
CA SER A 123 -4.21 8.61 8.53
C SER A 123 -4.82 7.86 9.71
N LYS A 124 -6.03 7.34 9.51
CA LYS A 124 -6.76 6.49 10.43
C LYS A 124 -6.94 5.11 9.83
N PHE A 125 -6.79 4.09 10.64
CA PHE A 125 -7.24 2.73 10.35
C PHE A 125 -8.17 2.26 11.45
N LYS A 126 -9.09 1.33 11.16
CA LYS A 126 -9.88 0.70 12.21
C LYS A 126 -9.07 -0.45 12.80
N PRO A 127 -8.66 -0.41 14.09
CA PRO A 127 -7.98 -1.53 14.72
C PRO A 127 -8.87 -2.78 14.64
N LYS A 128 -8.38 -3.82 13.97
CA LYS A 128 -9.08 -5.08 13.81
C LYS A 128 -8.15 -6.19 14.25
N ILE A 129 -8.62 -6.96 15.24
CA ILE A 129 -7.95 -8.14 15.74
C ILE A 129 -8.62 -9.35 15.07
N LYS A 130 -7.82 -10.20 14.43
CA LYS A 130 -8.29 -11.45 13.85
C LYS A 130 -7.80 -12.60 14.72
N LYS A 131 -8.71 -13.55 15.01
CA LYS A 131 -8.37 -14.78 15.73
C LYS A 131 -7.47 -15.68 14.87
N GLY A 132 -6.60 -16.41 15.55
CA GLY A 132 -5.58 -17.27 14.95
C GLY A 132 -4.31 -16.52 14.59
N GLN A 133 -3.31 -17.30 14.21
CA GLN A 133 -2.00 -16.78 13.85
C GLN A 133 -2.03 -15.92 12.57
N TYR A 134 -1.03 -15.05 12.40
CA TYR A 134 -0.91 -14.26 11.19
C TYR A 134 -0.67 -15.18 9.99
N SER A 135 -1.48 -14.97 8.95
CA SER A 135 -1.29 -15.63 7.66
C SER A 135 -1.16 -14.55 6.59
N SER A 136 -0.14 -14.69 5.75
CA SER A 136 0.05 -13.78 4.62
C SER A 136 -1.23 -13.71 3.78
N PRO A 137 -1.71 -12.51 3.41
CA PRO A 137 -2.84 -12.43 2.50
C PRO A 137 -2.46 -12.96 1.12
N SER A 138 -3.43 -13.54 0.42
CA SER A 138 -3.30 -13.92 -0.99
C SER A 138 -3.76 -12.76 -1.89
N PRO A 139 -3.22 -12.62 -3.11
CA PRO A 139 -3.74 -11.65 -4.06
C PRO A 139 -5.22 -11.88 -4.32
N HIS A 140 -6.00 -10.82 -4.27
CA HIS A 140 -7.43 -10.86 -4.54
C HIS A 140 -7.91 -9.49 -5.02
N ARG A 141 -9.16 -9.43 -5.46
CA ARG A 141 -9.81 -8.18 -5.84
C ARG A 141 -11.15 -7.99 -5.14
N LEU A 142 -11.52 -6.72 -4.98
CA LEU A 142 -12.76 -6.29 -4.36
C LEU A 142 -13.46 -5.25 -5.25
N LEU A 143 -14.78 -5.35 -5.38
CA LEU A 143 -15.56 -4.30 -6.01
C LEU A 143 -15.85 -3.22 -4.97
N VAL A 144 -15.35 -2.00 -5.21
CA VAL A 144 -15.49 -0.88 -4.28
C VAL A 144 -16.23 0.27 -4.96
N LYS A 145 -16.98 1.03 -4.16
CA LYS A 145 -17.92 2.06 -4.64
C LYS A 145 -17.71 3.39 -3.91
N GLY A 146 -18.09 4.48 -4.57
CA GLY A 146 -18.32 5.78 -3.95
C GLY A 146 -17.05 6.55 -3.58
N LYS A 147 -17.10 7.29 -2.47
CA LYS A 147 -16.08 8.28 -2.09
C LYS A 147 -14.67 7.71 -1.93
N LEU A 148 -14.54 6.41 -1.61
CA LEU A 148 -13.25 5.74 -1.44
C LEU A 148 -12.49 5.66 -2.78
N ILE A 149 -13.16 5.25 -3.87
CA ILE A 149 -12.54 5.17 -5.20
C ILE A 149 -12.02 6.53 -5.63
N LYS A 150 -12.82 7.59 -5.46
CA LYS A 150 -12.41 8.96 -5.78
C LYS A 150 -11.13 9.36 -5.05
N LYS A 151 -11.01 9.03 -3.76
CA LYS A 151 -9.80 9.34 -2.98
C LYS A 151 -8.57 8.55 -3.46
N ILE A 152 -8.74 7.26 -3.73
CA ILE A 152 -7.64 6.42 -4.23
C ILE A 152 -7.18 6.92 -5.60
N ASN A 153 -8.10 7.16 -6.53
CA ASN A 153 -7.80 7.68 -7.86
C ASN A 153 -7.11 9.06 -7.81
N GLN A 154 -7.54 9.94 -6.91
CA GLN A 154 -6.87 11.24 -6.70
C GLN A 154 -5.42 11.07 -6.25
N LEU A 155 -5.16 10.19 -5.27
CA LEU A 155 -3.79 9.90 -4.82
C LEU A 155 -2.96 9.18 -5.88
N HIS A 156 -3.59 8.33 -6.69
CA HIS A 156 -2.98 7.60 -7.81
C HIS A 156 -2.85 8.46 -9.07
N GLU A 157 -3.23 9.75 -9.03
CA GLU A 157 -3.22 10.67 -10.17
C GLU A 157 -3.99 10.15 -11.41
N LYS A 158 -5.07 9.40 -11.16
CA LYS A 158 -5.96 8.89 -12.21
C LYS A 158 -7.09 9.87 -12.47
N CYS A 159 -7.37 10.13 -13.74
CA CYS A 159 -8.49 10.96 -14.18
C CYS A 159 -9.84 10.23 -14.17
N ASP A 160 -9.94 9.11 -13.46
CA ASP A 160 -11.12 8.25 -13.45
C ASP A 160 -12.23 8.81 -12.54
N THR A 161 -13.42 8.95 -13.12
CA THR A 161 -14.63 9.49 -12.49
C THR A 161 -15.72 8.45 -12.23
N THR A 162 -15.47 7.15 -12.47
CA THR A 162 -16.51 6.12 -12.29
C THR A 162 -16.99 6.03 -10.84
N LEU A 163 -18.25 5.61 -10.65
CA LEU A 163 -18.83 5.43 -9.33
C LEU A 163 -18.34 4.15 -8.64
N LYS A 164 -17.83 3.20 -9.42
CA LYS A 164 -17.30 1.92 -8.94
C LYS A 164 -16.04 1.52 -9.70
N SER A 165 -15.14 0.84 -9.00
CA SER A 165 -13.93 0.27 -9.58
C SER A 165 -13.60 -1.04 -8.88
N TRP A 166 -12.96 -1.94 -9.61
CA TRP A 166 -12.28 -3.06 -8.99
C TRP A 166 -11.00 -2.56 -8.33
N ILE A 167 -10.77 -2.94 -7.08
CA ILE A 167 -9.48 -2.80 -6.43
C ILE A 167 -8.80 -4.16 -6.52
N THR A 168 -7.67 -4.24 -7.23
CA THR A 168 -6.79 -5.41 -7.19
C THR A 168 -5.73 -5.21 -6.13
N PHE A 169 -5.49 -6.21 -5.29
CA PHE A 169 -4.46 -6.21 -4.26
C PHE A 169 -3.35 -7.21 -4.58
N ASP A 170 -2.12 -6.73 -4.82
CA ASP A 170 -0.94 -7.55 -5.13
C ASP A 170 -0.20 -7.94 -3.84
N ALA A 171 -0.84 -8.81 -3.04
CA ALA A 171 -0.30 -9.27 -1.77
C ALA A 171 1.06 -9.97 -1.88
N ASN A 172 1.40 -10.51 -3.06
CA ASN A 172 2.70 -11.16 -3.29
C ASN A 172 3.89 -10.22 -3.04
N ARG A 173 3.68 -8.90 -3.18
CA ARG A 173 4.70 -7.87 -2.94
C ARG A 173 5.09 -7.75 -1.47
N LEU A 174 4.18 -8.08 -0.53
CA LEU A 174 4.48 -8.09 0.91
C LEU A 174 5.61 -9.08 1.24
N ASN A 175 5.66 -10.21 0.53
CA ASN A 175 6.54 -11.34 0.83
C ASN A 175 7.80 -11.35 -0.04
N ARG A 176 7.67 -10.96 -1.32
CA ARG A 176 8.78 -11.01 -2.29
C ARG A 176 9.85 -9.93 -2.06
N ALA A 177 9.55 -8.94 -1.24
CA ALA A 177 10.38 -7.77 -1.02
C ALA A 177 11.75 -8.00 -0.34
N ARG A 178 12.08 -9.22 0.12
CA ARG A 178 13.35 -9.49 0.83
C ARG A 178 14.41 -10.20 -0.02
N GLN A 179 14.92 -9.52 -1.04
CA GLN A 179 16.24 -9.85 -1.59
C GLN A 179 17.03 -8.56 -1.72
N ILE A 180 18.10 -8.41 -0.90
CA ILE A 180 19.38 -7.71 -1.15
C ILE A 180 20.05 -7.15 0.13
N THR A 181 19.40 -7.07 1.30
CA THR A 181 19.97 -6.33 2.47
C THR A 181 20.51 -7.15 3.63
N GLU A 182 20.15 -8.43 3.80
CA GLU A 182 20.81 -9.30 4.80
C GLU A 182 21.79 -10.22 4.07
N TYR A 183 23.06 -10.10 4.40
CA TYR A 183 24.17 -10.92 3.89
C TYR A 183 24.03 -12.41 4.29
N GLU A 184 22.99 -12.76 5.05
CA GLU A 184 22.65 -14.11 5.45
C GLU A 184 21.60 -14.73 4.53
N LEU A 185 22.01 -15.81 3.89
CA LEU A 185 21.20 -16.70 3.08
C LEU A 185 20.05 -17.27 3.93
N ASN A 186 18.80 -16.95 3.54
CA ASN A 186 17.50 -17.34 4.15
C ASN A 186 16.93 -16.39 5.22
N PRO A 187 16.44 -15.19 4.82
CA PRO A 187 15.67 -14.35 5.73
C PRO A 187 14.44 -15.12 6.27
N SER A 188 14.30 -15.21 7.59
CA SER A 188 13.08 -15.70 8.21
C SER A 188 11.90 -14.79 7.81
N TRP A 189 10.77 -15.41 7.48
CA TRP A 189 9.59 -14.69 7.04
C TRP A 189 8.36 -15.21 7.78
N PRO A 190 7.62 -14.35 8.50
CA PRO A 190 7.90 -12.94 8.83
C PRO A 190 9.12 -12.78 9.77
N GLN A 191 9.75 -11.59 9.82
CA GLN A 191 10.88 -11.33 10.73
C GLN A 191 10.36 -10.94 12.11
N PHE A 192 10.79 -11.68 13.13
CA PHE A 192 10.59 -11.32 14.53
C PHE A 192 11.41 -10.07 14.88
N ILE A 193 10.80 -9.11 15.57
CA ILE A 193 11.43 -7.86 16.00
C ILE A 193 11.67 -7.85 17.50
N ASP A 194 10.61 -8.03 18.28
CA ASP A 194 10.63 -7.90 19.74
C ASP A 194 9.39 -8.59 20.35
N SER A 195 9.39 -8.79 21.66
CA SER A 195 8.24 -9.29 22.41
C SER A 195 8.00 -8.51 23.71
N LEU A 196 6.72 -8.32 24.04
CA LEU A 196 6.28 -7.74 25.30
C LEU A 196 5.25 -8.67 25.95
N GLY A 197 5.70 -9.40 26.96
CA GLY A 197 4.87 -10.43 27.58
C GLY A 197 4.49 -11.49 26.54
N SER A 198 3.20 -11.68 26.31
CA SER A 198 2.67 -12.63 25.32
C SER A 198 2.42 -12.03 23.92
N VAL A 199 2.78 -10.77 23.70
CA VAL A 199 2.60 -10.11 22.41
C VAL A 199 3.93 -10.00 21.71
N GLU A 200 4.01 -10.57 20.51
CA GLU A 200 5.18 -10.54 19.64
C GLU A 200 4.95 -9.53 18.52
N LEU A 201 6.03 -8.85 18.12
CA LEU A 201 6.05 -7.86 17.06
C LEU A 201 6.82 -8.42 15.86
N TYR A 202 6.21 -8.34 14.70
CA TYR A 202 6.75 -8.88 13.46
C TYR A 202 6.71 -7.85 12.34
N LYS A 203 7.66 -7.96 11.40
CA LYS A 203 7.62 -7.23 10.13
C LYS A 203 7.76 -8.14 8.92
N THR A 204 7.14 -7.71 7.83
CA THR A 204 7.40 -8.17 6.46
C THR A 204 8.15 -7.05 5.71
N GLY A 205 8.35 -7.21 4.40
CA GLY A 205 8.95 -6.14 3.60
C GLY A 205 8.08 -4.88 3.54
N HIS A 206 6.75 -4.99 3.71
CA HIS A 206 5.80 -3.88 3.53
C HIS A 206 4.72 -3.79 4.62
N SER A 207 4.72 -4.66 5.63
CA SER A 207 3.74 -4.60 6.72
C SER A 207 4.36 -4.86 8.09
N VAL A 208 3.80 -4.25 9.12
CA VAL A 208 4.10 -4.55 10.53
C VAL A 208 2.83 -5.04 11.20
N PHE A 209 2.94 -6.10 11.99
CA PHE A 209 1.82 -6.66 12.74
C PHE A 209 2.29 -7.14 14.11
N ILE A 210 1.34 -7.22 15.04
CA ILE A 210 1.51 -7.86 16.34
C ILE A 210 0.70 -9.13 16.40
N GLU A 211 1.18 -10.09 17.17
CA GLU A 211 0.57 -11.41 17.30
C GLU A 211 0.72 -11.91 18.74
N ASN A 212 -0.24 -12.73 19.17
CA ASN A 212 -0.12 -13.60 20.34
C ASN A 212 -0.64 -14.99 19.95
N ASP A 213 -0.61 -15.92 20.89
CA ASP A 213 -1.01 -17.33 20.69
C ASP A 213 -2.38 -17.53 20.00
N THR A 214 -3.27 -16.54 20.09
CA THR A 214 -4.67 -16.68 19.67
C THR A 214 -5.14 -15.63 18.66
N ALA A 215 -4.33 -14.61 18.36
CA ALA A 215 -4.79 -13.47 17.56
C ALA A 215 -3.65 -12.61 17.02
N HIS A 216 -3.94 -11.89 15.93
CA HIS A 216 -3.04 -10.90 15.35
C HIS A 216 -3.76 -9.61 14.94
N GLN A 217 -2.99 -8.54 14.79
CA GLN A 217 -3.42 -7.23 14.31
C GLN A 217 -2.35 -6.61 13.40
N VAL A 218 -2.78 -6.13 12.23
CA VAL A 218 -1.92 -5.32 11.35
C VAL A 218 -1.84 -3.89 11.90
N LEU A 219 -0.62 -3.40 12.10
CA LEU A 219 -0.34 -2.07 12.64
C LEU A 219 -0.04 -1.06 11.53
N PHE A 220 0.66 -1.51 10.49
CA PHE A 220 1.12 -0.64 9.41
C PHE A 220 1.26 -1.38 8.10
N VAL A 221 0.98 -0.68 7.01
CA VAL A 221 1.32 -1.13 5.66
C VAL A 221 1.99 0.02 4.91
N SER A 222 3.19 -0.23 4.41
CA SER A 222 3.92 0.68 3.54
C SER A 222 3.37 0.54 2.12
N ASP A 223 2.85 1.63 1.59
CA ASP A 223 2.36 1.71 0.21
C ASP A 223 2.89 2.97 -0.44
N GLY A 224 3.45 2.80 -1.64
CA GLY A 224 4.25 3.85 -2.25
C GLY A 224 3.45 5.08 -2.65
N VAL A 225 2.19 4.91 -3.03
CA VAL A 225 1.33 6.05 -3.36
C VAL A 225 0.73 6.67 -2.11
N LEU A 226 0.29 5.85 -1.15
CA LEU A 226 -0.33 6.36 0.08
C LEU A 226 0.59 7.32 0.85
N TYR A 227 1.89 7.03 0.89
CA TYR A 227 2.87 7.83 1.62
C TYR A 227 3.94 8.42 0.72
N GLU A 228 3.71 8.58 -0.58
CA GLU A 228 4.70 9.14 -1.54
C GLU A 228 6.10 8.49 -1.39
N ASN A 229 6.09 7.23 -1.01
CA ASN A 229 7.26 6.42 -0.77
C ASN A 229 7.51 5.67 -2.07
N LEU A 230 7.97 6.36 -3.11
CA LEU A 230 8.11 5.81 -4.47
C LEU A 230 9.18 4.70 -4.48
N GLN A 231 8.79 3.51 -4.03
CA GLN A 231 9.68 2.36 -3.89
C GLN A 231 9.49 1.42 -5.06
N LYS A 232 10.55 0.72 -5.45
CA LYS A 232 10.35 -0.57 -6.09
C LYS A 232 9.71 -1.51 -5.05
N LEU A 233 8.41 -1.79 -5.13
CA LEU A 233 7.70 -2.76 -4.25
C LEU A 233 8.33 -4.18 -4.21
N GLU A 234 9.32 -4.42 -5.05
CA GLU A 234 10.19 -5.60 -5.05
C GLU A 234 11.25 -5.58 -3.94
N TRP A 235 11.35 -4.48 -3.19
CA TRP A 235 12.37 -4.24 -2.18
C TRP A 235 11.71 -4.01 -0.82
N GLU A 236 12.46 -4.30 0.24
CA GLU A 236 12.02 -4.12 1.62
C GLU A 236 11.89 -2.63 1.94
N SER A 237 10.69 -2.25 2.37
CA SER A 237 10.35 -0.87 2.71
C SER A 237 10.56 -0.54 4.17
N ILE A 238 10.42 -1.52 5.06
CA ILE A 238 10.46 -1.31 6.51
C ILE A 238 11.87 -1.62 6.99
N GLN A 239 12.61 -0.56 7.27
CA GLN A 239 14.00 -0.63 7.71
C GLN A 239 14.06 -1.04 9.18
N GLN A 240 13.34 -0.32 10.05
CA GLN A 240 13.39 -0.54 11.48
C GLN A 240 12.01 -0.31 12.11
N VAL A 241 11.71 -1.10 13.13
CA VAL A 241 10.52 -0.95 13.96
C VAL A 241 10.98 -0.84 15.41
N GLY A 242 10.39 0.08 16.15
CA GLY A 242 10.67 0.31 17.56
C GLY A 242 9.40 0.69 18.30
N ARG A 243 9.51 0.82 19.63
CA ARG A 243 8.37 1.06 20.50
C ARG A 243 8.67 2.17 21.50
N TYR A 244 7.65 2.96 21.81
CA TYR A 244 7.67 3.92 22.90
C TYR A 244 6.34 3.92 23.63
N LYS A 245 6.33 3.42 24.88
CA LYS A 245 5.10 3.22 25.67
C LYS A 245 4.08 2.41 24.86
N ASN A 246 2.96 3.04 24.50
CA ASN A 246 1.87 2.43 23.73
C ASN A 246 1.93 2.75 22.22
N PHE A 247 2.98 3.45 21.77
CA PHE A 247 3.17 3.79 20.37
C PHE A 247 4.22 2.91 19.72
N TYR A 248 4.07 2.71 18.40
CA TYR A 248 5.09 2.11 17.56
C TYR A 248 5.73 3.16 16.66
N LEU A 249 7.04 3.05 16.47
CA LEU A 249 7.82 3.84 15.53
C LEU A 249 8.21 2.95 14.35
N ILE A 250 7.96 3.41 13.13
CA ILE A 250 8.31 2.67 11.92
C ILE A 250 9.13 3.56 11.01
N LEU A 251 10.39 3.18 10.81
CA LEU A 251 11.27 3.78 9.82
C LEU A 251 11.15 3.02 8.51
N THR A 252 10.83 3.75 7.44
CA THR A 252 10.72 3.19 6.10
C THR A 252 11.79 3.76 5.18
N HIS A 253 12.37 2.92 4.32
CA HIS A 253 13.34 3.32 3.31
C HIS A 253 12.80 2.97 1.93
N PRO A 254 12.48 3.95 1.06
CA PRO A 254 12.30 3.67 -0.36
C PRO A 254 13.60 3.08 -0.91
N TYR A 255 13.51 2.08 -1.79
CA TYR A 255 14.62 1.72 -2.66
C TYR A 255 14.26 2.02 -4.12
N PRO A 256 15.15 2.65 -4.93
CA PRO A 256 16.44 3.26 -4.56
C PRO A 256 16.19 4.67 -3.99
N GLY A 257 15.92 4.78 -2.70
CA GLY A 257 15.36 5.98 -2.10
C GLY A 257 16.41 6.84 -1.43
N ILE A 258 16.35 8.09 -1.83
CA ILE A 258 17.17 9.22 -1.42
C ILE A 258 16.72 9.75 -0.03
N GLU A 259 15.47 9.47 0.39
CA GLU A 259 14.89 9.97 1.66
C GLU A 259 14.01 8.92 2.35
N ASN A 260 14.29 8.63 3.62
CA ASN A 260 13.46 7.76 4.45
C ASN A 260 12.45 8.54 5.30
N LYS A 261 11.35 7.85 5.64
CA LYS A 261 10.21 8.40 6.40
C LYS A 261 10.06 7.68 7.72
N LEU A 262 9.78 8.44 8.78
CA LEU A 262 9.45 7.91 10.10
C LEU A 262 7.96 8.11 10.38
N PHE A 263 7.34 7.08 10.95
CA PHE A 263 5.93 7.09 11.34
C PHE A 263 5.78 6.79 12.84
N LEU A 264 4.84 7.48 13.49
CA LEU A 264 4.34 7.15 14.83
C LEU A 264 2.96 6.53 14.72
N ILE A 265 2.72 5.40 15.38
CA ILE A 265 1.48 4.65 15.30
C ILE A 265 0.86 4.50 16.68
N ASP A 266 -0.39 4.93 16.82
CA ASP A 266 -1.25 4.59 17.95
C ASP A 266 -2.12 3.38 17.55
N PRO A 267 -1.76 2.16 17.98
CA PRO A 267 -2.42 0.93 17.58
C PRO A 267 -3.83 0.80 18.17
N LEU A 268 -4.09 1.44 19.32
CA LEU A 268 -5.35 1.37 20.05
C LEU A 268 -6.37 2.35 19.48
N LYS A 269 -5.92 3.57 19.17
CA LYS A 269 -6.77 4.59 18.55
C LYS A 269 -6.84 4.47 17.03
N GLY A 270 -5.95 3.69 16.43
CA GLY A 270 -5.91 3.46 14.98
C GLY A 270 -5.37 4.65 14.21
N PHE A 271 -4.31 5.29 14.70
CA PHE A 271 -3.68 6.44 14.03
C PHE A 271 -2.29 6.12 13.52
N VAL A 272 -1.96 6.72 12.39
CA VAL A 272 -0.61 6.77 11.84
C VAL A 272 -0.27 8.23 11.60
N PHE A 273 0.82 8.70 12.16
CA PHE A 273 1.34 10.05 11.96
C PHE A 273 2.66 9.99 11.20
N GLU A 274 2.78 10.79 10.15
CA GLU A 274 4.00 10.93 9.36
C GLU A 274 4.80 12.11 9.89
N PHE A 275 6.03 11.87 10.35
CA PHE A 275 6.90 12.95 10.84
C PHE A 275 7.24 13.94 9.73
N LYS A 276 7.35 15.23 10.08
CA LYS A 276 7.85 16.23 9.13
C LYS A 276 9.34 16.06 8.88
N LYS A 277 9.78 16.40 7.67
CA LYS A 277 11.18 16.31 7.27
C LYS A 277 12.08 17.23 8.10
N ASP A 278 11.67 18.47 8.35
CA ASP A 278 12.40 19.45 9.17
C ASP A 278 12.53 19.03 10.66
N VAL A 279 11.60 18.21 11.13
CA VAL A 279 11.67 17.58 12.46
C VAL A 279 12.69 16.45 12.47
N LEU A 280 12.85 15.71 11.38
CA LEU A 280 13.80 14.59 11.27
C LEU A 280 15.21 15.01 10.87
N TYR A 281 15.35 16.09 10.10
CA TYR A 281 16.62 16.58 9.55
C TYR A 281 16.76 18.07 9.81
N ASP A 282 17.93 18.51 10.26
CA ASP A 282 18.20 19.93 10.53
C ASP A 282 18.51 20.76 9.27
N PHE A 283 18.53 20.13 8.10
CA PHE A 283 18.99 20.75 6.84
C PHE A 283 18.17 20.23 5.65
N GLU A 284 17.98 21.05 4.62
CA GLU A 284 17.29 20.70 3.36
C GLU A 284 18.12 19.78 2.43
N ASN A 285 19.05 18.98 2.97
CA ASN A 285 19.97 18.22 2.13
C ASN A 285 19.37 16.86 1.73
N TYR A 286 19.19 16.67 0.43
CA TYR A 286 18.67 15.45 -0.19
C TYR A 286 19.52 14.20 0.05
N PHE A 287 20.78 14.32 0.49
CA PHE A 287 21.67 13.17 0.63
C PHE A 287 21.71 12.57 2.05
N LEU A 288 20.90 13.04 3.00
CA LEU A 288 20.87 12.53 4.37
C LEU A 288 19.73 11.51 4.55
N ASN A 289 20.04 10.40 5.21
CA ASN A 289 19.07 9.38 5.58
C ASN A 289 19.27 8.94 7.03
N ILE A 290 18.17 8.56 7.70
CA ILE A 290 18.22 7.92 9.03
C ILE A 290 18.74 6.48 8.86
N GLU A 291 19.94 6.18 9.35
CA GLU A 291 20.49 4.83 9.34
C GLU A 291 19.80 3.90 10.33
N SER A 292 19.47 4.44 11.49
CA SER A 292 18.75 3.75 12.55
C SER A 292 18.21 4.77 13.54
N PHE A 293 17.41 4.30 14.47
CA PHE A 293 17.00 5.07 15.63
C PHE A 293 17.05 4.22 16.90
N ASP A 294 17.20 4.87 18.04
CA ASP A 294 17.02 4.27 19.36
C ASP A 294 16.01 5.07 20.18
N VAL A 295 15.29 4.36 21.04
CA VAL A 295 14.40 4.97 22.03
C VAL A 295 14.99 4.71 23.40
N MET A 296 15.40 5.77 24.08
CA MET A 296 15.90 5.68 25.45
C MET A 296 15.11 6.64 26.32
N GLU A 297 14.50 6.10 27.38
CA GLU A 297 13.60 6.84 28.27
C GLU A 297 12.46 7.53 27.49
N ASP A 298 12.44 8.87 27.48
CA ASP A 298 11.45 9.71 26.80
C ASP A 298 12.04 10.46 25.59
N GLU A 299 13.17 9.99 25.05
CA GLU A 299 13.86 10.59 23.90
C GLU A 299 14.01 9.59 22.75
N LEU A 300 13.83 10.09 21.53
CA LEU A 300 14.11 9.40 20.28
C LEU A 300 15.44 9.92 19.72
N PHE A 301 16.41 9.03 19.60
CA PHE A 301 17.70 9.28 19.01
C PHE A 301 17.69 8.80 17.56
N LEU A 302 17.98 9.70 16.63
CA LEU A 302 18.11 9.41 15.20
C LEU A 302 19.58 9.44 14.82
N PHE A 303 20.07 8.35 14.22
CA PHE A 303 21.42 8.26 13.68
C PHE A 303 21.37 8.55 12.18
N ILE A 304 21.89 9.71 11.79
CA ILE A 304 21.78 10.26 10.44
C ILE A 304 23.13 10.14 9.73
N ARG A 305 23.12 9.48 8.57
CA ARG A 305 24.28 9.35 7.69
C ARG A 305 24.02 10.07 6.37
N LYS A 306 25.10 10.29 5.62
CA LYS A 306 25.03 10.77 4.23
C LYS A 306 25.13 9.56 3.29
N SER A 307 24.24 9.44 2.31
CA SER A 307 24.29 8.39 1.30
C SER A 307 24.71 8.97 -0.06
N PRO A 308 25.59 8.30 -0.83
CA PRO A 308 26.25 7.02 -0.56
C PRO A 308 27.60 7.16 0.19
N ASP A 309 27.84 8.31 0.83
CA ASP A 309 29.12 8.68 1.45
C ASP A 309 29.31 8.02 2.82
N PHE A 310 29.78 6.76 2.82
CA PHE A 310 29.95 5.95 4.04
C PHE A 310 31.05 6.44 4.99
N ASP A 311 31.95 7.33 4.53
CA ASP A 311 32.97 7.95 5.37
C ASP A 311 32.44 9.15 6.16
N TYR A 312 31.17 9.53 5.94
CA TYR A 312 30.53 10.62 6.66
C TYR A 312 30.25 10.23 8.12
N LYS A 313 30.77 11.04 9.06
CA LYS A 313 30.52 10.87 10.50
C LYS A 313 29.01 10.91 10.79
N ILE A 314 28.49 9.82 11.37
CA ILE A 314 27.10 9.73 11.82
C ILE A 314 26.77 10.90 12.73
N LYS A 315 25.69 11.63 12.39
CA LYS A 315 25.13 12.69 13.22
C LYS A 315 24.01 12.13 14.08
N GLU A 316 23.95 12.57 15.32
CA GLU A 316 22.87 12.24 16.23
C GLU A 316 21.89 13.41 16.32
N LYS A 317 20.60 13.12 16.20
CA LYS A 317 19.52 14.07 16.48
C LYS A 317 18.59 13.50 17.53
N ARG A 318 18.25 14.30 18.53
CA ARG A 318 17.30 13.93 19.58
C ARG A 318 15.94 14.59 19.39
N ILE A 319 14.88 13.85 19.67
CA ILE A 319 13.51 14.34 19.63
C ILE A 319 12.79 13.87 20.91
N SER A 320 12.25 14.83 21.67
CA SER A 320 11.53 14.51 22.91
C SER A 320 10.18 13.85 22.63
N LEU A 321 10.06 12.56 22.95
CA LEU A 321 8.85 11.76 22.76
C LEU A 321 7.73 12.17 23.73
N LEU A 322 8.08 12.78 24.87
CA LEU A 322 7.11 13.39 25.77
C LEU A 322 6.36 14.56 25.11
N LEU A 323 7.09 15.42 24.37
CA LEU A 323 6.48 16.51 23.60
C LEU A 323 5.66 15.98 22.43
N VAL A 324 6.18 14.96 21.72
CA VAL A 324 5.45 14.30 20.64
C VAL A 324 4.13 13.73 21.15
N SER A 325 4.12 12.98 22.26
CA SER A 325 2.92 12.38 22.86
C SER A 325 1.89 13.45 23.28
N LYS A 326 2.35 14.55 23.89
CA LYS A 326 1.47 15.70 24.20
C LYS A 326 0.85 16.31 22.95
N SER A 327 1.63 16.44 21.88
CA SER A 327 1.14 16.98 20.60
C SER A 327 0.09 16.08 19.97
N VAL A 328 0.26 14.75 19.97
CA VAL A 328 -0.74 13.80 19.46
C VAL A 328 -2.08 13.97 20.16
N ASN A 329 -2.06 14.18 21.49
CA ASN A 329 -3.27 14.37 22.27
C ASN A 329 -3.95 15.74 22.06
N SER A 330 -3.24 16.75 21.55
CA SER A 330 -3.81 18.07 21.24
C SER A 330 -4.41 18.17 19.84
N ILE A 331 -4.18 17.18 18.97
CA ILE A 331 -4.80 17.15 17.65
C ILE A 331 -6.31 16.95 17.84
N ASN A 332 -7.09 17.98 17.50
CA ASN A 332 -8.55 17.91 17.47
C ASN A 332 -8.99 17.13 16.22
N ILE A 333 -9.01 15.81 16.35
CA ILE A 333 -9.32 14.93 15.23
C ILE A 333 -10.84 14.73 15.13
N LYS A 334 -11.50 15.58 14.33
CA LYS A 334 -12.90 15.41 13.91
C LYS A 334 -13.11 14.21 12.98
#